data_AF-A0A4U7D3V6-F1
#
_entry.id   AF-A0A4U7D3V6-F1
#
_cell.length_a   1.000
_cell.length_b   1.000
_cell.length_c   1.000
_cell.angle_alpha   90.00
_cell.angle_beta   90.00
_cell.angle_gamma   90.00
#
_symmetry.space_group_name_H-M   'P 1'
#
loop_
_entity.id
_entity.type
_entity.pdbx_description
1 polymer ?
#
loop_
_entity_poly.entity_id
_entity_poly.type
_entity_poly.pdbx_seq_one_letter_code
_entity_poly.pdbx_strand_id
1 'polypeptide(L)'
;VGNVDEDAHVISEDGDKIDASLNMLVAIEEQQVAVHAALLGEEGEQSKFEAAGRRFDEYSAKLQQQELSEAEQAEFEELQGQHEQYSTIAQELFTALEAGDMEQAQVKSDELDAIVTDTKDSAQTLEQAAIEDKEASVVAADSTTQTAQLEVLGLTIGAF
;
A
#
# COMPACT_ATOMS: atom_id res chain seq x y z
N VAL A 1 -3.88 -32.73 -3.09
CA VAL A 1 -2.94 -31.92 -3.92
C VAL A 1 -3.57 -30.66 -4.47
N GLY A 2 -4.87 -30.64 -4.84
CA GLY A 2 -5.55 -29.40 -5.27
C GLY A 2 -5.59 -28.30 -4.21
N ASN A 3 -5.93 -28.63 -2.95
CA ASN A 3 -6.08 -27.60 -1.90
C ASN A 3 -4.75 -26.93 -1.49
N VAL A 4 -3.63 -27.64 -1.53
CA VAL A 4 -2.31 -27.06 -1.16
C VAL A 4 -1.80 -26.09 -2.23
N ASP A 5 -2.16 -26.32 -3.50
CA ASP A 5 -1.83 -25.42 -4.60
C ASP A 5 -2.65 -24.11 -4.52
N GLU A 6 -3.92 -24.22 -4.17
CA GLU A 6 -4.81 -23.10 -3.91
C GLU A 6 -4.35 -22.28 -2.68
N ASP A 7 -4.02 -22.95 -1.56
CA ASP A 7 -3.49 -22.30 -0.37
C ASP A 7 -2.16 -21.55 -0.66
N ALA A 8 -1.28 -22.13 -1.50
CA ALA A 8 -0.04 -21.48 -1.91
C ALA A 8 -0.26 -20.27 -2.83
N HIS A 9 -1.32 -20.31 -3.65
CA HIS A 9 -1.71 -19.18 -4.50
C HIS A 9 -2.18 -18.00 -3.67
N VAL A 10 -3.06 -18.23 -2.69
CA VAL A 10 -3.56 -17.18 -1.78
C VAL A 10 -2.43 -16.54 -0.99
N ILE A 11 -1.50 -17.34 -0.42
CA ILE A 11 -0.34 -16.80 0.31
C ILE A 11 0.56 -15.93 -0.58
N SER A 12 0.67 -16.26 -1.87
CA SER A 12 1.39 -15.43 -2.84
C SER A 12 0.65 -14.12 -3.12
N GLU A 13 -0.67 -14.19 -3.30
CA GLU A 13 -1.53 -13.02 -3.51
C GLU A 13 -1.45 -12.05 -2.34
N ASP A 14 -1.56 -12.55 -1.11
CA ASP A 14 -1.41 -11.73 0.10
C ASP A 14 0.00 -11.11 0.20
N GLY A 15 1.02 -11.82 -0.30
CA GLY A 15 2.37 -11.27 -0.46
C GLY A 15 2.44 -10.09 -1.42
N ASP A 16 1.72 -10.16 -2.54
CA ASP A 16 1.66 -9.08 -3.53
C ASP A 16 0.87 -7.87 -3.01
N LYS A 17 -0.17 -8.09 -2.19
CA LYS A 17 -0.89 -7.01 -1.50
C LYS A 17 0.02 -6.24 -0.55
N ILE A 18 0.82 -6.96 0.27
CA ILE A 18 1.80 -6.36 1.21
C ILE A 18 2.86 -5.56 0.44
N ASP A 19 3.40 -6.09 -0.66
CA ASP A 19 4.38 -5.37 -1.47
C ASP A 19 3.78 -4.08 -2.04
N ALA A 20 2.55 -4.14 -2.58
CA ALA A 20 1.87 -2.97 -3.12
C ALA A 20 1.62 -1.90 -2.05
N SER A 21 1.07 -2.27 -0.88
CA SER A 21 0.79 -1.31 0.21
C SER A 21 2.08 -0.65 0.73
N LEU A 22 3.15 -1.42 0.91
CA LEU A 22 4.46 -0.90 1.33
C LEU A 22 5.03 0.09 0.32
N ASN A 23 4.99 -0.23 -0.97
CA ASN A 23 5.53 0.67 -1.98
C ASN A 23 4.68 1.93 -2.14
N MET A 24 3.36 1.86 -1.93
CA MET A 24 2.50 3.05 -1.84
C MET A 24 2.89 3.93 -0.67
N LEU A 25 3.13 3.37 0.52
CA LEU A 25 3.61 4.10 1.69
C LEU A 25 4.96 4.80 1.41
N VAL A 26 5.93 4.08 0.84
CA VAL A 26 7.23 4.64 0.47
C VAL A 26 7.08 5.78 -0.53
N ALA A 27 6.18 5.67 -1.51
CA ALA A 27 5.92 6.75 -2.46
C ALA A 27 5.38 8.02 -1.77
N ILE A 28 4.48 7.89 -0.80
CA ILE A 28 3.98 9.02 0.01
C ILE A 28 5.12 9.67 0.81
N GLU A 29 6.01 8.87 1.40
CA GLU A 29 7.18 9.39 2.12
C GLU A 29 8.14 10.15 1.20
N GLU A 30 8.41 9.64 0.00
CA GLU A 30 9.26 10.31 -0.97
C GLU A 30 8.63 11.62 -1.49
N GLN A 31 7.31 11.66 -1.69
CA GLN A 31 6.59 12.89 -2.02
C GLN A 31 6.73 13.94 -0.91
N GLN A 32 6.59 13.53 0.36
CA GLN A 32 6.77 14.43 1.51
C GLN A 32 8.20 14.99 1.58
N VAL A 33 9.20 14.13 1.35
CA VAL A 33 10.61 14.56 1.30
C VAL A 33 10.81 15.60 0.19
N ALA A 34 10.25 15.37 -1.00
CA ALA A 34 10.35 16.31 -2.11
C ALA A 34 9.68 17.66 -1.79
N VAL A 35 8.50 17.66 -1.15
CA VAL A 35 7.83 18.89 -0.71
C VAL A 35 8.72 19.69 0.25
N HIS A 36 9.29 19.05 1.28
CA HIS A 36 10.15 19.75 2.23
C HIS A 36 11.45 20.23 1.59
N ALA A 37 12.07 19.46 0.70
CA ALA A 37 13.26 19.87 -0.03
C ALA A 37 12.97 21.08 -0.94
N ALA A 38 11.80 21.12 -1.58
CA ALA A 38 11.38 22.24 -2.41
C ALA A 38 11.25 23.54 -1.61
N LEU A 39 10.68 23.47 -0.40
CA LEU A 39 10.59 24.61 0.52
C LEU A 39 11.96 25.12 0.98
N LEU A 40 12.97 24.25 1.04
CA LEU A 40 14.36 24.61 1.31
C LEU A 40 15.09 25.19 0.10
N GLY A 41 14.42 25.25 -1.06
CA GLY A 41 14.97 25.79 -2.30
C GLY A 41 15.82 24.79 -3.09
N GLU A 42 15.68 23.49 -2.84
CA GLU A 42 16.32 22.47 -3.68
C GLU A 42 15.66 22.41 -5.06
N GLU A 43 16.47 22.28 -6.11
CA GLU A 43 15.99 22.26 -7.49
C GLU A 43 15.57 20.84 -7.93
N GLY A 44 14.51 20.75 -8.74
CA GLY A 44 14.06 19.49 -9.33
C GLY A 44 13.15 18.65 -8.43
N GLU A 45 12.79 19.15 -7.25
CA GLU A 45 11.94 18.44 -6.29
C GLU A 45 10.53 18.18 -6.82
N GLN A 46 9.96 19.07 -7.63
CA GLN A 46 8.68 18.82 -8.29
C GLN A 46 8.73 17.57 -9.18
N SER A 47 9.84 17.34 -9.89
CA SER A 47 9.97 16.16 -10.74
C SER A 47 10.10 14.88 -9.91
N LYS A 48 10.79 14.95 -8.75
CA LYS A 48 10.87 13.82 -7.81
C LYS A 48 9.51 13.52 -7.19
N PHE A 49 8.77 14.55 -6.79
CA PHE A 49 7.39 14.44 -6.31
C PHE A 49 6.50 13.71 -7.32
N GLU A 50 6.51 14.16 -8.58
CA GLU A 50 5.73 13.52 -9.65
C GLU A 50 6.19 12.08 -9.93
N ALA A 51 7.48 11.79 -9.79
CA ALA A 51 8.01 10.43 -9.97
C ALA A 51 7.59 9.48 -8.85
N ALA A 52 7.48 9.98 -7.62
CA ALA A 52 6.93 9.23 -6.49
C ALA A 52 5.42 9.04 -6.65
N GLY A 53 4.66 10.08 -7.06
CA GLY A 53 3.23 9.95 -7.36
C GLY A 53 2.91 8.90 -8.44
N ARG A 54 3.72 8.84 -9.52
CA ARG A 54 3.58 7.76 -10.53
C ARG A 54 3.83 6.36 -9.96
N ARG A 55 4.74 6.22 -8.98
CA ARG A 55 4.96 4.94 -8.31
C ARG A 55 3.76 4.58 -7.43
N PHE A 56 3.20 5.54 -6.70
CA PHE A 56 1.95 5.33 -5.98
C PHE A 56 0.85 4.82 -6.93
N ASP A 57 0.64 5.48 -8.07
CA ASP A 57 -0.37 5.08 -9.06
C ASP A 57 -0.12 3.66 -9.62
N GLU A 58 1.15 3.30 -9.86
CA GLU A 58 1.54 1.97 -10.33
C GLU A 58 1.15 0.88 -9.32
N TYR A 59 1.51 1.05 -8.04
CA TYR A 59 1.21 0.06 -7.01
C TYR A 59 -0.27 0.05 -6.62
N SER A 60 -0.91 1.20 -6.65
CA SER A 60 -2.37 1.34 -6.53
C SER A 60 -3.09 0.52 -7.62
N ALA A 61 -2.63 0.60 -8.87
CA ALA A 61 -3.19 -0.21 -9.96
C ALA A 61 -2.87 -1.71 -9.83
N LYS A 62 -1.74 -2.09 -9.22
CA LYS A 62 -1.44 -3.50 -8.91
C LYS A 62 -2.37 -4.04 -7.82
N LEU A 63 -2.61 -3.25 -6.77
CA LEU A 63 -3.49 -3.63 -5.68
C LEU A 63 -4.94 -3.78 -6.13
N GLN A 64 -5.42 -2.91 -7.02
CA GLN A 64 -6.75 -3.01 -7.65
C GLN A 64 -6.99 -4.30 -8.44
N GLN A 65 -5.93 -5.02 -8.82
CA GLN A 65 -6.05 -6.29 -9.54
C GLN A 65 -6.17 -7.50 -8.60
N GLN A 66 -5.92 -7.31 -7.31
CA GLN A 66 -6.01 -8.34 -6.28
C GLN A 66 -7.44 -8.43 -5.72
N GLU A 67 -7.79 -9.55 -5.11
CA GLU A 67 -9.03 -9.65 -4.34
C GLU A 67 -8.87 -8.98 -2.97
N LEU A 68 -9.54 -7.84 -2.79
CA LEU A 68 -9.58 -7.13 -1.52
C LEU A 68 -10.86 -7.49 -0.75
N SER A 69 -10.72 -7.70 0.55
CA SER A 69 -11.85 -7.75 1.49
C SER A 69 -12.58 -6.41 1.55
N GLU A 70 -13.81 -6.39 2.08
CA GLU A 70 -14.57 -5.15 2.22
C GLU A 70 -13.84 -4.10 3.08
N ALA A 71 -13.08 -4.53 4.08
CA ALA A 71 -12.30 -3.65 4.93
C ALA A 71 -11.07 -3.09 4.20
N GLU A 72 -10.30 -3.94 3.52
CA GLU A 72 -9.14 -3.50 2.72
C GLU A 72 -9.57 -2.56 1.59
N GLN A 73 -10.70 -2.85 0.93
CA GLN A 73 -11.25 -1.99 -0.12
C GLN A 73 -11.61 -0.60 0.42
N ALA A 74 -12.20 -0.51 1.61
CA ALA A 74 -12.55 0.77 2.22
C ALA A 74 -11.30 1.61 2.57
N GLU A 75 -10.30 0.98 3.20
CA GLU A 75 -9.03 1.65 3.52
C GLU A 75 -8.27 2.08 2.27
N PHE A 76 -8.30 1.24 1.21
CA PHE A 76 -7.68 1.56 -0.05
C PHE A 76 -8.36 2.73 -0.78
N GLU A 77 -9.70 2.79 -0.79
CA GLU A 77 -10.45 3.93 -1.34
C GLU A 77 -10.17 5.22 -0.56
N GLU A 78 -10.09 5.14 0.77
CA GLU A 78 -9.72 6.27 1.62
C GLU A 78 -8.30 6.77 1.31
N LEU A 79 -7.33 5.85 1.24
CA LEU A 79 -5.95 6.14 0.88
C LEU A 79 -5.83 6.81 -0.50
N GLN A 80 -6.58 6.33 -1.49
CA GLN A 80 -6.61 6.95 -2.83
C GLN A 80 -7.14 8.39 -2.77
N GLY A 81 -8.24 8.61 -2.05
CA GLY A 81 -8.83 9.94 -1.89
C GLY A 81 -7.90 10.93 -1.17
N GLN A 82 -7.25 10.48 -0.10
CA GLN A 82 -6.28 11.29 0.64
C GLN A 82 -5.04 11.61 -0.21
N HIS A 83 -4.50 10.65 -0.98
CA HIS A 83 -3.38 10.88 -1.88
C HIS A 83 -3.73 11.84 -3.04
N GLU A 84 -4.96 11.78 -3.58
CA GLU A 84 -5.43 12.73 -4.60
C GLU A 84 -5.51 14.16 -4.02
N GLN A 85 -6.05 14.29 -2.81
CA GLN A 85 -6.10 15.58 -2.11
C GLN A 85 -4.69 16.11 -1.82
N TYR A 86 -3.80 15.26 -1.30
CA TYR A 86 -2.40 15.59 -1.05
C TYR A 86 -1.70 16.06 -2.32
N SER A 87 -1.88 15.32 -3.43
CA SER A 87 -1.29 15.67 -4.73
C SER A 87 -1.78 17.01 -5.27
N THR A 88 -3.06 17.32 -5.08
CA THR A 88 -3.63 18.61 -5.48
C THR A 88 -3.02 19.77 -4.70
N ILE A 89 -2.94 19.66 -3.38
CA ILE A 89 -2.38 20.71 -2.51
C ILE A 89 -0.87 20.88 -2.79
N ALA A 90 -0.15 19.80 -3.06
CA ALA A 90 1.26 19.86 -3.41
C ALA A 90 1.50 20.59 -4.74
N GLN A 91 0.64 20.41 -5.75
CA GLN A 91 0.72 21.18 -6.99
C GLN A 91 0.49 22.68 -6.76
N GLU A 92 -0.44 23.04 -5.86
CA GLU A 92 -0.64 24.44 -5.45
C GLU A 92 0.61 25.00 -4.76
N LEU A 93 1.25 24.22 -3.89
CA LEU A 93 2.53 24.57 -3.25
C LEU A 93 3.63 24.82 -4.28
N PHE A 94 3.83 23.91 -5.23
CA PHE A 94 4.85 24.08 -6.28
C PHE A 94 4.58 25.31 -7.14
N THR A 95 3.31 25.57 -7.48
CA THR A 95 2.90 26.78 -8.20
C THR A 95 3.25 28.05 -7.42
N ALA A 96 3.02 28.06 -6.10
CA ALA A 96 3.38 29.17 -5.23
C ALA A 96 4.90 29.37 -5.15
N LEU A 97 5.67 28.28 -5.05
CA LEU A 97 7.14 28.33 -5.08
C LEU A 97 7.68 28.91 -6.40
N GLU A 98 7.13 28.48 -7.55
CA GLU A 98 7.49 29.02 -8.86
C GLU A 98 7.18 30.51 -9.00
N ALA A 99 6.09 30.97 -8.39
CA ALA A 99 5.71 32.37 -8.34
C ALA A 99 6.54 33.19 -7.33
N GLY A 100 7.34 32.54 -6.49
CA GLY A 100 8.07 33.16 -5.37
C GLY A 100 7.17 33.57 -4.20
N ASP A 101 5.94 33.05 -4.14
CA ASP A 101 4.98 33.30 -3.05
C ASP A 101 5.22 32.33 -1.89
N MET A 102 6.24 32.63 -1.09
CA MET A 102 6.64 31.79 0.05
C MET A 102 5.59 31.75 1.17
N GLU A 103 4.74 32.78 1.28
CA GLU A 103 3.67 32.80 2.29
C GLU A 103 2.60 31.78 1.92
N GLN A 104 2.16 31.76 0.66
CA GLN A 104 1.22 30.76 0.17
C GLN A 104 1.83 29.36 0.16
N ALA A 105 3.09 29.20 -0.23
CA ALA A 105 3.77 27.90 -0.21
C ALA A 105 3.83 27.33 1.22
N GLN A 106 4.08 28.15 2.24
CA GLN A 106 4.06 27.71 3.64
C GLN A 106 2.67 27.27 4.09
N VAL A 107 1.62 28.04 3.76
CA VAL A 107 0.23 27.64 4.09
C VAL A 107 -0.10 26.27 3.49
N LYS A 108 0.33 26.02 2.24
CA LYS A 108 0.12 24.73 1.59
C LYS A 108 0.97 23.62 2.21
N SER A 109 2.18 23.91 2.68
CA SER A 109 2.98 22.94 3.43
C SER A 109 2.27 22.49 4.70
N ASP A 110 1.70 23.44 5.44
CA ASP A 110 0.99 23.14 6.69
C ASP A 110 -0.28 22.29 6.42
N GLU A 111 -0.98 22.56 5.30
CA GLU A 111 -2.10 21.73 4.83
C GLU A 111 -1.65 20.30 4.46
N LEU A 112 -0.49 20.15 3.81
CA LEU A 112 0.07 18.85 3.45
C LEU A 112 0.51 18.05 4.68
N ASP A 113 1.15 18.69 5.66
CA ASP A 113 1.60 18.03 6.89
C ASP A 113 0.43 17.50 7.73
N ALA A 114 -0.73 18.16 7.66
CA ALA A 114 -1.94 17.68 8.31
C ALA A 114 -2.47 16.39 7.65
N ILE A 115 -2.45 16.29 6.32
CA ILE A 115 -3.05 15.17 5.57
C ILE A 115 -2.10 13.98 5.48
N VAL A 116 -0.79 14.22 5.41
CA VAL A 116 0.21 13.16 5.19
C VAL A 116 0.23 12.14 6.34
N THR A 117 -0.08 12.56 7.56
CA THR A 117 -0.16 11.66 8.71
C THR A 117 -1.29 10.65 8.51
N ASP A 118 -2.50 11.14 8.21
CA ASP A 118 -3.66 10.29 7.95
C ASP A 118 -3.42 9.38 6.72
N THR A 119 -2.77 9.90 5.68
CA THR A 119 -2.42 9.12 4.47
C THR A 119 -1.46 7.97 4.77
N LYS A 120 -0.46 8.19 5.63
CA LYS A 120 0.45 7.13 6.05
C LYS A 120 -0.24 6.10 6.94
N ASP A 121 -1.10 6.54 7.84
CA ASP A 121 -1.84 5.66 8.75
C ASP A 121 -2.78 4.72 7.97
N SER A 122 -3.50 5.21 6.95
CA SER A 122 -4.32 4.36 6.07
C SER A 122 -3.46 3.36 5.28
N ALA A 123 -2.31 3.77 4.73
CA ALA A 123 -1.40 2.87 4.03
C ALA A 123 -0.83 1.76 4.94
N GLN A 124 -0.48 2.11 6.18
CA GLN A 124 -0.02 1.14 7.19
C GLN A 124 -1.14 0.20 7.65
N THR A 125 -2.36 0.70 7.77
CA THR A 125 -3.53 -0.11 8.13
C THR A 125 -3.80 -1.16 7.05
N LEU A 126 -3.70 -0.77 5.78
CA LEU A 126 -3.84 -1.67 4.64
C LEU A 126 -2.73 -2.73 4.59
N GLU A 127 -1.47 -2.34 4.86
CA GLU A 127 -0.36 -3.28 5.00
C GLU A 127 -0.60 -4.29 6.13
N GLN A 128 -1.01 -3.81 7.30
CA GLN A 128 -1.25 -4.66 8.46
C GLN A 128 -2.40 -5.65 8.21
N ALA A 129 -3.46 -5.23 7.54
CA ALA A 129 -4.55 -6.11 7.12
C ALA A 129 -4.05 -7.23 6.20
N ALA A 130 -3.25 -6.90 5.17
CA ALA A 130 -2.69 -7.89 4.27
C ALA A 130 -1.72 -8.86 4.96
N ILE A 131 -0.98 -8.40 5.99
CA ILE A 131 -0.14 -9.27 6.83
C ILE A 131 -1.01 -10.25 7.64
N GLU A 132 -2.07 -9.78 8.26
CA GLU A 132 -2.98 -10.61 9.06
C GLU A 132 -3.68 -11.68 8.20
N ASP A 133 -4.11 -11.32 7.00
CA ASP A 133 -4.71 -12.26 6.04
C ASP A 133 -3.71 -13.33 5.61
N LYS A 134 -2.48 -12.93 5.29
CA LYS A 134 -1.39 -13.88 4.96
C LYS A 134 -1.14 -14.86 6.11
N GLU A 135 -1.09 -14.38 7.35
CA GLU A 135 -0.89 -15.24 8.52
C GLU A 135 -2.04 -16.25 8.69
N ALA A 136 -3.29 -15.82 8.45
CA ALA A 136 -4.46 -16.70 8.45
C ALA A 136 -4.39 -17.76 7.34
N SER A 137 -3.98 -17.36 6.13
CA SER A 137 -3.78 -18.24 4.98
C SER A 137 -2.72 -19.32 5.25
N VAL A 138 -1.60 -18.95 5.88
CA VAL A 138 -0.56 -19.91 6.31
C VAL A 138 -1.11 -20.93 7.31
N VAL A 139 -1.87 -20.49 8.33
CA VAL A 139 -2.47 -21.38 9.33
C VAL A 139 -3.47 -22.36 8.70
N ALA A 140 -4.26 -21.89 7.73
CA ALA A 140 -5.19 -22.72 6.98
C ALA A 140 -4.44 -23.80 6.16
N ALA A 141 -3.38 -23.41 5.45
CA ALA A 141 -2.53 -24.30 4.66
C ALA A 141 -1.89 -25.42 5.50
N ASP A 142 -1.41 -25.08 6.70
CA ASP A 142 -0.85 -26.04 7.65
C ASP A 142 -1.89 -27.07 8.12
N SER A 143 -3.13 -26.62 8.33
CA SER A 143 -4.25 -27.47 8.74
C SER A 143 -4.70 -28.42 7.61
N THR A 144 -4.76 -27.91 6.37
CA THR A 144 -5.01 -28.71 5.17
C THR A 144 -3.93 -29.79 5.00
N THR A 145 -2.66 -29.43 5.18
CA THR A 145 -1.52 -30.35 5.06
C THR A 145 -1.59 -31.47 6.10
N GLN A 146 -1.88 -31.15 7.36
CA GLN A 146 -2.03 -32.16 8.42
C GLN A 146 -3.20 -33.12 8.14
N THR A 147 -4.33 -32.59 7.67
CA THR A 147 -5.50 -33.40 7.32
C THR A 147 -5.20 -34.34 6.16
N ALA A 148 -4.53 -33.85 5.11
CA ALA A 148 -4.12 -34.66 3.96
C ALA A 148 -3.16 -35.79 4.37
N GLN A 149 -2.23 -35.53 5.29
CA GLN A 149 -1.33 -36.57 5.82
C GLN A 149 -2.09 -37.67 6.58
N LEU A 150 -3.10 -37.31 7.37
CA LEU A 150 -3.95 -38.27 8.08
C LEU A 150 -4.83 -39.11 7.14
N GLU A 151 -5.38 -38.51 6.07
CA GLU A 151 -6.12 -39.25 5.05
C GLU A 151 -5.24 -40.27 4.31
N VAL A 152 -4.03 -39.87 3.90
CA VAL A 152 -3.08 -40.77 3.24
C VAL A 152 -2.72 -41.93 4.17
N LEU A 153 -2.38 -41.65 5.43
CA LEU A 153 -2.10 -42.67 6.44
C LEU A 153 -3.31 -43.62 6.65
N GLY A 154 -4.52 -43.08 6.76
CA GLY A 154 -5.75 -43.84 6.92
C GLY A 154 -6.07 -44.75 5.72
N LEU A 155 -5.83 -44.28 4.50
CA LEU A 155 -5.98 -45.08 3.28
C LEU A 155 -4.95 -46.21 3.18
N THR A 156 -3.71 -45.98 3.62
CA THR A 156 -2.70 -47.06 3.67
C THR A 156 -2.99 -48.11 4.73
N ILE A 157 -3.56 -47.74 5.88
CA ILE A 157 -3.88 -48.70 6.95
C ILE A 157 -5.14 -49.51 6.62
N GLY A 158 -6.15 -48.93 5.96
CA GLY A 158 -7.39 -49.61 5.59
C GLY A 158 -7.28 -50.56 4.38
N ALA A 159 -6.17 -50.52 3.64
CA ALA A 159 -5.92 -51.35 2.46
C ALA A 159 -5.16 -52.66 2.74
N PHE A 160 -4.88 -52.98 4.02
CA PHE A 160 -4.23 -54.23 4.46
C PHE A 160 -5.16 -55.15 5.26
#